data_AF-A0A4S8IZI1-F1
#
_entry.id   AF-A0A4S8IZI1-F1
#
_cell.length_a   1.000
_cell.length_b   1.000
_cell.length_c   1.000
_cell.angle_alpha   90.00
_cell.angle_beta   90.00
_cell.angle_gamma   90.00
#
_symmetry.space_group_name_H-M   'P 1'
#
loop_
_entity.id
_entity.type
_entity.pdbx_description
1 polymer ?
#
loop_
_entity_poly.entity_id
_entity_poly.type
_entity_poly.pdbx_seq_one_letter_code
_entity_poly.pdbx_strand_id
1 'polypeptide(L)' 'MVSGSVVCAQWVVVDPCHHMLGRLASILAKELLNGQQVVVVRCEDICLSGGLAREDEDN' A
#
# COMPACT_ATOMS: atom_id res chain seq x y z
N MET A 1 26.94 -26.60 -12.92
CA MET A 1 26.21 -25.50 -13.58
C MET A 1 24.78 -25.52 -13.08
N VAL A 2 24.30 -24.34 -12.63
CA VAL A 2 22.96 -24.00 -12.12
C VAL A 2 22.47 -24.77 -10.89
N SER A 3 22.72 -24.19 -9.71
CA SER A 3 21.84 -24.34 -8.55
C SER A 3 20.61 -23.48 -8.84
N GLY A 4 19.45 -24.12 -9.05
CA GLY A 4 18.19 -23.43 -9.21
C GLY A 4 17.76 -22.80 -7.89
N SER A 5 18.21 -21.57 -7.64
CA SER A 5 17.69 -20.77 -6.55
C SER A 5 16.21 -20.48 -6.82
N VAL A 6 15.32 -21.11 -6.05
CA VAL A 6 13.93 -20.68 -5.93
C VAL A 6 13.98 -19.33 -5.23
N VAL A 7 14.05 -18.24 -6.01
CA VAL A 7 13.85 -16.91 -5.47
C VAL A 7 12.35 -16.76 -5.29
N CYS A 8 11.86 -17.11 -4.11
CA CYS A 8 10.52 -16.72 -3.69
C CYS A 8 10.55 -15.20 -3.59
N ALA A 9 9.92 -14.48 -4.52
CA ALA A 9 9.78 -13.04 -4.39
C ALA A 9 9.16 -12.73 -3.03
N GLN A 10 9.81 -11.87 -2.23
CA GLN A 10 9.35 -11.55 -0.89
C GLN A 10 8.30 -10.44 -1.01
N TRP A 11 7.05 -10.79 -0.70
CA TRP A 11 5.92 -9.86 -0.73
C TRP A 11 5.79 -9.17 0.63
N VAL A 12 5.63 -7.86 0.62
CA VAL A 12 5.34 -7.08 1.83
C VAL A 12 3.84 -6.89 1.90
N VAL A 13 3.20 -7.48 2.93
CA VAL A 13 1.77 -7.32 3.18
C VAL A 13 1.58 -6.19 4.19
N VAL A 14 0.79 -5.19 3.82
CA VAL A 14 0.54 -3.99 4.63
C VAL A 14 -0.93 -3.93 5.01
N ASP A 15 -1.16 -3.80 6.31
CA ASP A 15 -2.47 -3.55 6.88
C ASP A 15 -2.61 -2.04 7.20
N PRO A 16 -3.49 -1.29 6.52
CA PRO A 16 -3.54 0.15 6.62
C PRO A 16 -4.53 0.65 7.68
N CYS A 17 -4.96 -0.21 8.61
CA CYS A 17 -5.87 0.12 9.71
C CYS A 17 -5.39 1.36 10.48
N HIS A 18 -6.27 2.35 10.66
CA HIS A 18 -5.97 3.63 11.34
C HIS A 18 -4.85 4.47 10.70
N HIS A 19 -4.42 4.15 9.47
CA HIS A 19 -3.44 4.97 8.76
C HIS A 19 -4.14 5.99 7.86
N MET A 20 -3.55 7.20 7.81
CA MET A 20 -4.00 8.24 6.88
C MET A 20 -3.57 7.90 5.45
N LEU A 21 -4.52 7.87 4.50
CA LEU A 21 -4.28 7.46 3.12
C LEU A 21 -3.08 8.17 2.49
N GLY A 22 -3.01 9.49 2.58
CA GLY A 22 -1.93 10.27 1.95
C GLY A 22 -0.55 9.96 2.53
N ARG A 23 -0.46 9.67 3.84
CA ARG A 23 0.81 9.33 4.49
C ARG A 23 1.24 7.91 4.12
N LEU A 24 0.30 6.97 4.16
CA LEU A 24 0.55 5.57 3.78
C LEU A 24 0.97 5.49 2.29
N ALA A 25 0.27 6.19 1.40
CA ALA A 25 0.54 6.21 -0.04
C ALA A 25 1.97 6.68 -0.37
N SER A 26 2.48 7.68 0.34
CA SER A 26 3.84 8.18 0.12
C SER A 26 4.92 7.14 0.46
N ILE A 27 4.68 6.33 1.50
CA ILE A 27 5.57 5.24 1.91
C ILE A 27 5.48 4.11 0.89
N LEU A 28 4.26 3.70 0.52
CA LEU A 28 4.05 2.65 -0.49
C LEU A 28 4.69 3.00 -1.83
N ALA A 29 4.56 4.25 -2.29
CA ALA A 29 5.19 4.71 -3.53
C ALA A 29 6.72 4.55 -3.48
N LYS A 30 7.35 4.82 -2.33
CA LYS A 30 8.79 4.66 -2.15
C LYS A 30 9.22 3.20 -2.19
N GLU A 31 8.48 2.31 -1.52
CA GLU A 31 8.76 0.88 -1.55
C GLU A 31 8.59 0.29 -2.96
N LEU A 32 7.55 0.72 -3.69
CA LEU A 32 7.35 0.33 -5.09
C LEU A 32 8.51 0.79 -6.00
N LEU A 33 9.01 2.01 -5.82
CA LEU A 33 10.16 2.53 -6.57
C LEU A 33 11.48 1.81 -6.22
N ASN A 34 11.62 1.33 -4.98
CA ASN A 34 12.73 0.48 -4.57
C ASN A 34 12.63 -0.96 -5.13
N GLY A 35 11.53 -1.30 -5.82
CA GLY A 35 11.31 -2.62 -6.40
C GLY A 35 10.72 -3.64 -5.43
N GLN A 36 10.22 -3.23 -4.26
CA GLN A 36 9.44 -4.10 -3.39
C GLN A 36 8.07 -4.40 -4.01
N GLN A 37 7.62 -5.65 -3.90
CA GLN A 37 6.24 -6.02 -4.21
C GLN A 37 5.39 -5.88 -2.95
N VAL A 38 4.49 -4.90 -2.94
CA VAL A 38 3.66 -4.58 -1.78
C VAL A 38 2.19 -4.91 -2.05
N VAL A 39 1.53 -5.53 -1.09
CA VAL A 39 0.10 -5.86 -1.12
C VAL A 39 -0.58 -5.17 0.06
N VAL A 40 -1.57 -4.34 -0.23
CA VAL A 40 -2.41 -3.71 0.81
C VAL A 40 -3.68 -4.53 0.97
N VAL A 41 -4.03 -4.85 2.21
CA VAL A 41 -5.24 -5.60 2.57
C VAL A 41 -6.19 -4.66 3.31
N ARG A 42 -7.51 -4.93 3.30
CA ARG A 42 -8.52 -4.13 4.04
C ARG A 42 -8.45 -2.62 3.70
N CYS A 43 -8.58 -2.30 2.42
CA CYS A 43 -8.55 -0.90 1.97
C CYS A 43 -9.74 -0.07 2.50
N GLU A 44 -10.80 -0.71 2.98
CA GLU A 44 -11.96 -0.08 3.61
C GLU A 44 -11.66 0.58 4.97
N ASP A 45 -10.61 0.17 5.68
CA ASP A 45 -10.24 0.70 7.00
C ASP A 45 -9.26 1.89 6.94
N ILE A 46 -8.96 2.38 5.74
CA ILE A 46 -8.03 3.50 5.54
C ILE A 46 -8.70 4.80 5.93
N CYS A 47 -8.04 5.59 6.77
CA CYS A 47 -8.55 6.89 7.17
C CYS A 47 -8.25 7.95 6.09
N LEU A 48 -9.30 8.54 5.54
CA LEU A 48 -9.21 9.70 4.66
C LEU A 48 -9.32 10.99 5.47
N SER A 49 -8.54 12.00 5.09
CA SER A 49 -8.59 13.33 5.70
C SER A 49 -9.49 14.22 4.84
N GLY A 50 -10.73 14.37 5.25
CA GLY A 50 -11.77 15.15 4.58
C GLY A 50 -13.09 14.85 5.26
N GLY A 51 -13.95 15.84 5.47
CA GLY A 51 -15.34 15.52 5.82
C GLY A 51 -16.03 14.93 4.59
N LEU A 52 -16.98 14.02 4.79
CA LEU A 52 -17.77 13.35 3.73
C LEU A 52 -18.20 14.33 2.60
N ALA A 53 -18.58 15.55 2.97
CA ALA A 53 -18.98 16.62 2.04
C ALA A 53 -17.94 17.02 0.98
N ARG A 54 -16.65 16.69 1.15
CA ARG A 54 -15.60 16.95 0.14
C ARG A 54 -15.27 15.70 -0.69
N GLU A 55 -15.55 14.52 -0.17
CA GLU A 55 -15.33 13.26 -0.87
C GLU A 55 -16.43 13.02 -1.92
N ASP A 56 -17.66 13.45 -1.63
CA ASP A 56 -18.80 13.36 -2.55
C ASP A 56 -18.72 14.34 -3.74
N GLU A 57 -17.93 15.42 -3.66
CA GLU A 57 -17.85 16.44 -4.72
C GLU A 57 -16.93 16.02 -5.89
N ASP A 58 -16.10 14.99 -5.68
CA ASP A 58 -15.17 14.42 -6.67
C ASP A 58 -15.68 13.11 -7.33
N ASN A 59 -16.94 12.69 -7.09
CA ASN A 59 -17.57 11.51 -7.71
C ASN A 59 -18.63 11.87 -8.77
#